data_AF-A0A9E6D0N1-F1
#
_entry.id   AF-A0A9E6D0N1-F1
#
_cell.length_a   1.000
_cell.length_b   1.000
_cell.length_c   1.000
_cell.angle_alpha   90.00
_cell.angle_beta   90.00
_cell.angle_gamma   90.00
#
_symmetry.space_group_name_H-M   'P 1'
#
loop_
_entity.id
_entity.type
_entity.pdbx_description
1 polymer ?
#
loop_
_entity_poly.entity_id
_entity_poly.type
_entity_poly.pdbx_seq_one_letter_code
_entity_poly.pdbx_strand_id
1 'polypeptide(L)' 'MVIPDQPEVGTDVGKTVPSFEFKLADGTIHSTAQLASQGRPAFFFFHATW' A
#
# COMPACT_ATOMS: atom_id res chain seq x y z
N MET A 1 -19.12 -12.71 5.62
CA MET A 1 -19.25 -11.44 6.36
C MET A 1 -18.72 -10.35 5.43
N VAL A 2 -19.60 -9.58 4.78
CA VAL A 2 -19.18 -8.47 3.91
C VAL A 2 -19.02 -7.27 4.83
N ILE A 3 -17.82 -6.73 4.94
CA ILE A 3 -17.55 -5.48 5.65
C ILE A 3 -18.03 -4.37 4.70
N PRO A 4 -19.16 -3.69 4.98
CA PRO A 4 -19.87 -2.90 3.97
C PRO A 4 -19.20 -1.55 3.64
N ASP A 5 -17.95 -1.34 4.06
CA ASP A 5 -17.29 -0.02 4.01
C ASP A 5 -15.80 -0.09 3.67
N GLN A 6 -15.32 -1.23 3.16
CA GLN A 6 -13.93 -1.29 2.70
C GLN A 6 -13.83 -0.57 1.34
N PRO A 7 -13.00 0.48 1.21
CA PRO A 7 -12.90 1.20 -0.05
C PRO A 7 -12.39 0.25 -1.13
N GLU A 8 -12.99 0.33 -2.31
CA GLU A 8 -12.57 -0.47 -3.47
C GLU A 8 -11.07 -0.27 -3.76
N VAL A 9 -10.40 -1.32 -4.23
CA VAL A 9 -8.98 -1.26 -4.60
C VAL A 9 -8.81 -0.43 -5.87
N GLY A 10 -7.90 0.55 -5.84
CA GLY A 10 -7.65 1.41 -6.99
C GLY A 10 -6.56 2.46 -6.72
N THR A 11 -6.30 3.31 -7.72
CA THR A 11 -5.30 4.38 -7.64
C THR A 11 -5.93 5.78 -7.54
N ASP A 12 -7.27 5.86 -7.58
CA ASP A 12 -8.01 7.11 -7.43
C ASP A 12 -8.15 7.54 -5.97
N VAL A 13 -8.38 8.84 -5.74
CA VAL A 13 -8.63 9.37 -4.40
C VAL A 13 -9.86 8.71 -3.78
N GLY A 14 -9.73 8.26 -2.53
CA GLY A 14 -10.78 7.56 -1.79
C GLY A 14 -10.82 6.04 -2.03
N LYS A 15 -9.95 5.49 -2.88
CA LYS A 15 -9.76 4.04 -3.07
C LYS A 15 -8.66 3.50 -2.16
N THR A 16 -8.73 2.21 -1.87
CA THR A 16 -7.69 1.50 -1.13
C THR A 16 -6.54 1.15 -2.08
N VAL A 17 -5.30 1.38 -1.64
CA VAL A 17 -4.12 0.97 -2.42
C VAL A 17 -4.10 -0.55 -2.63
N PRO A 18 -3.69 -1.06 -3.80
CA PRO A 18 -3.48 -2.49 -3.99
C PRO A 18 -2.51 -3.11 -2.97
N SER A 19 -2.76 -4.36 -2.60
CA SER A 19 -1.85 -5.14 -1.76
C SER A 19 -0.63 -5.58 -2.56
N PHE A 20 0.56 -5.10 -2.19
CA PHE A 20 1.82 -5.57 -2.77
C PHE A 20 2.94 -5.59 -1.72
N GLU A 21 3.94 -6.43 -1.99
CA GLU A 21 5.19 -6.49 -1.25
C GLU A 21 6.28 -5.70 -1.98
N PHE A 22 7.18 -5.11 -1.20
CA PHE A 22 8.33 -4.40 -1.72
C PHE A 22 9.53 -4.60 -0.81
N LYS A 23 10.72 -4.55 -1.41
CA LYS A 23 11.99 -4.72 -0.73
C LYS A 23 12.68 -3.38 -0.59
N LEU A 24 13.06 -3.03 0.63
CA LEU A 24 13.86 -1.84 0.91
C LEU A 24 15.34 -2.08 0.58
N ALA A 25 16.11 -1.00 0.52
CA ALA A 25 17.54 -1.03 0.18
C ALA A 25 18.38 -1.86 1.17
N ASP A 26 17.95 -1.94 2.44
CA ASP A 26 18.56 -2.78 3.47
C ASP A 26 18.22 -4.28 3.33
N GLY A 27 17.36 -4.62 2.37
CA GLY A 27 16.90 -5.96 2.08
C GLY A 27 15.63 -6.38 2.83
N THR A 28 15.09 -5.54 3.70
CA THR A 28 13.86 -5.81 4.45
C THR A 28 12.65 -5.82 3.51
N ILE A 29 11.77 -6.80 3.70
CA ILE A 29 10.50 -6.92 2.95
C ILE A 29 9.39 -6.28 3.78
N HIS A 30 8.60 -5.42 3.13
CA HIS A 30 7.41 -4.82 3.69
C HIS A 30 6.23 -4.97 2.73
N SER A 31 5.02 -4.80 3.25
CA SER A 31 3.80 -4.79 2.44
C SER A 31 2.94 -3.55 2.70
N THR A 32 2.11 -3.19 1.73
CA THR A 32 1.14 -2.10 1.90
C THR A 32 0.14 -2.38 3.03
N ALA A 33 -0.22 -3.64 3.27
CA ALA A 33 -1.07 -4.05 4.40
C ALA A 33 -0.40 -3.78 5.76
N GLN A 34 0.91 -4.05 5.87
CA GLN A 34 1.68 -3.80 7.08
C GLN A 34 1.90 -2.30 7.33
N LEU A 35 1.98 -1.48 6.28
CA LEU A 35 1.99 -0.03 6.41
C LEU A 35 0.62 0.52 6.82
N ALA A 36 -0.46 0.03 6.21
CA ALA A 36 -1.83 0.44 6.53
C ALA A 36 -2.19 0.17 8.01
N SER A 37 -1.76 -0.96 8.56
CA SER A 37 -2.01 -1.32 9.96
C SER A 37 -1.31 -0.40 10.97
N GLN A 38 -0.29 0.36 10.55
CA GLN A 38 0.39 1.34 11.42
C GLN A 38 -0.42 2.61 11.65
N GLY A 39 -1.49 2.85 10.87
CA GLY A 39 -2.36 4.02 11.02
C GLY A 39 -1.67 5.35 10.75
N ARG A 40 -0.58 5.35 9.98
CA ARG A 40 0.18 6.56 9.60
C ARG A 40 0.06 6.80 8.10
N PRO A 41 0.05 8.07 7.64
CA PRO A 41 0.13 8.37 6.22
C PRO A 41 1.39 7.75 5.61
N ALA A 42 1.22 7.03 4.50
CA ALA A 42 2.31 6.47 3.71
C ALA A 42 2.24 7.06 2.29
N PHE A 43 3.40 7.42 1.74
CA PHE A 43 3.54 7.97 0.40
C PHE A 43 4.40 7.03 -0.43
N PHE A 44 3.87 6.56 -1.56
CA PHE A 44 4.58 5.65 -2.46
C PHE A 44 5.12 6.43 -3.65
N PHE A 45 6.43 6.33 -3.88
CA PHE A 45 7.12 6.91 -5.03
C PHE A 45 7.66 5.79 -5.90
N PHE A 46 7.23 5.76 -7.16
CA PHE A 46 7.68 4.76 -8.13
C PHE A 46 8.63 5.43 -9.12
N HIS A 47 9.83 4.85 -9.30
CA HIS A 47 10.84 5.36 -10.21
C HIS A 47 11.38 4.26 -11.11
N ALA A 48 11.60 4.60 -12.37
CA ALA A 48 12.28 3.80 -13.36
C ALA A 48 13.73 4.28 -13.47
N THR A 49 14.70 3.37 -13.57
CA THR A 49 16.13 3.72 -13.70
C THR A 49 16.75 3.24 -15.01
N TRP A 50 15.92 2.90 -16.00
CA TRP A 50 16.33 2.46 -17.33
C TRP A 50 16.29 3.60 -18.35
#